data_AF-A0A183HQ29-F1
#
_entry.id   AF-A0A183HQ29-F1
#
_cell.length_a   1.000
_cell.length_b   1.000
_cell.length_c   1.000
_cell.angle_alpha   90.00
_cell.angle_beta   90.00
_cell.angle_gamma   90.00
#
_symmetry.space_group_name_H-M   'P 1'
#
loop_
_entity.id
_entity.type
_entity.pdbx_description
1 polymer ?
#
loop_
_entity_poly.entity_id
_entity_poly.type
_entity_poly.pdbx_seq_one_letter_code
_entity_poly.pdbx_strand_id
1 'polypeptide(L)'
;MFRNVEPCSGLFDIEIPIVNGDTTAVVIRRLKRFSKDIKPRQVVSLWRYLDPLGGDRKLIGLKNPLENNESIPDSAQFKVDSQTGKIYLQNNGNTFCLGGTIVYRSSS
;
A
#
# COMPACT_ATOMS: atom_id res chain seq x y z
N MET A 1 6.80 -0.95 4.88
CA MET A 1 6.72 0.52 4.73
C MET A 1 5.60 0.89 3.76
N PHE A 2 4.89 1.99 4.01
CA PHE A 2 3.88 2.54 3.10
C PHE A 2 4.44 3.81 2.47
N ARG A 3 4.58 3.82 1.14
CA ARG A 3 5.21 4.91 0.39
C ARG A 3 4.19 5.80 -0.28
N ASN A 4 4.31 7.11 -0.09
CA ASN A 4 3.55 8.07 -0.88
C ASN A 4 4.26 8.29 -2.22
N VAL A 5 3.52 8.19 -3.32
CA VAL A 5 4.04 8.49 -4.66
C VAL A 5 3.39 9.72 -5.29
N GLU A 6 2.41 10.34 -4.61
CA GLU A 6 1.69 11.49 -5.17
C GLU A 6 2.61 12.73 -5.17
N PRO A 7 2.91 13.31 -6.35
CA PRO A 7 3.72 14.52 -6.43
C PRO A 7 3.07 15.68 -5.69
N CYS A 8 3.88 16.49 -5.01
CA CYS A 8 3.44 17.71 -4.34
C CYS A 8 2.32 17.54 -3.29
N SER A 9 2.08 16.33 -2.77
CA SER A 9 1.03 16.09 -1.77
C SER A 9 1.44 16.49 -0.34
N GLY A 10 2.74 16.63 -0.07
CA GLY A 10 3.28 16.85 1.28
C GLY A 10 3.23 15.60 2.18
N LEU A 11 2.80 14.45 1.66
CA LEU A 11 2.74 13.18 2.39
C LEU A 11 4.06 12.41 2.24
N PHE A 12 4.46 11.71 3.30
CA PHE A 12 5.72 10.98 3.39
C PHE A 12 5.51 9.48 3.57
N ASP A 13 6.61 8.73 3.50
CA ASP A 13 6.62 7.32 3.83
C ASP A 13 6.26 7.12 5.32
N ILE A 14 5.48 6.08 5.60
CA ILE A 14 4.97 5.80 6.94
C ILE A 14 4.96 4.30 7.23
N GLU A 15 5.22 3.95 8.48
CA GLU A 15 5.14 2.57 8.93
C GLU A 15 3.76 2.28 9.51
N ILE A 16 3.01 1.41 8.83
CA ILE A 16 1.73 0.91 9.31
C ILE A 16 1.89 -0.56 9.63
N PRO A 17 1.60 -1.00 10.87
CA PRO A 17 1.62 -2.42 11.19
C PRO A 17 0.52 -3.11 10.40
N ILE A 18 0.79 -4.32 9.90
CA ILE A 18 -0.19 -5.18 9.22
C ILE A 18 -0.41 -6.40 10.12
N VAL A 19 -1.67 -6.72 10.39
CA VAL A 19 -2.08 -7.87 11.17
C VAL A 19 -2.65 -8.92 10.22
N ASN A 20 -2.39 -10.20 10.51
CA ASN A 20 -2.93 -11.29 9.71
C ASN A 20 -4.47 -11.24 9.68
N GLY A 21 -5.04 -11.28 8.48
CA GLY A 21 -6.49 -11.17 8.25
C GLY A 21 -7.00 -9.73 8.11
N ASP A 22 -6.14 -8.70 8.20
CA ASP A 22 -6.55 -7.33 7.91
C ASP A 22 -7.07 -7.22 6.47
N THR A 23 -8.18 -6.51 6.27
CA THR A 23 -8.62 -6.10 4.93
C THR A 23 -7.95 -4.80 4.52
N THR A 24 -7.85 -4.53 3.22
CA THR A 24 -7.37 -3.26 2.68
C THR A 24 -8.09 -2.06 3.31
N ALA A 25 -9.42 -2.14 3.49
CA ALA A 25 -10.19 -1.08 4.15
C ALA A 25 -9.75 -0.83 5.61
N VAL A 26 -9.44 -1.88 6.36
CA VAL A 26 -8.92 -1.77 7.74
C VAL A 26 -7.53 -1.12 7.76
N VAL A 27 -6.65 -1.53 6.84
CA VAL A 27 -5.31 -0.95 6.71
C VAL A 27 -5.39 0.54 6.33
N ILE A 28 -6.27 0.91 5.39
CA ILE A 28 -6.50 2.32 5.02
C ILE A 28 -7.01 3.12 6.23
N ARG A 29 -7.96 2.58 7.00
CA ARG A 29 -8.44 3.23 8.23
C ARG A 29 -7.32 3.43 9.24
N ARG A 30 -6.40 2.46 9.35
CA ARG A 30 -5.21 2.55 10.21
C ARG A 30 -4.25 3.63 9.68
N LEU A 31 -3.96 3.66 8.39
CA LEU A 31 -3.14 4.69 7.75
C LEU A 31 -3.65 6.11 8.04
N LYS A 32 -4.95 6.35 7.84
CA LYS A 32 -5.60 7.64 8.13
C LYS A 32 -5.53 8.04 9.61
N ARG A 33 -5.43 7.08 10.52
CA ARG A 33 -5.26 7.35 11.95
C ARG A 33 -3.83 7.78 12.30
N PHE A 34 -2.84 7.21 11.62
CA PHE A 34 -1.43 7.49 11.84
C PHE A 34 -0.99 8.80 11.16
N SER A 35 -1.44 9.04 9.93
CA SER A 35 -1.16 10.29 9.21
C SER A 35 -2.32 11.28 9.34
N LYS A 36 -2.18 12.26 10.24
CA LYS A 36 -3.19 13.32 10.45
C LYS A 36 -3.31 14.29 9.28
N ASP A 37 -2.32 14.31 8.39
CA ASP A 37 -2.31 15.14 7.18
C ASP A 37 -3.31 14.60 6.13
N ILE A 38 -3.66 13.31 6.21
CA ILE A 38 -4.71 12.73 5.37
C ILE A 38 -6.08 13.12 5.94
N LYS A 39 -6.75 14.06 5.29
CA LYS A 39 -8.05 14.56 5.75
C LYS A 39 -9.13 13.47 5.62
N PRO A 40 -10.18 13.47 6.49
CA PRO A 40 -11.25 12.46 6.43
C PRO A 40 -11.94 12.35 5.06
N ARG A 41 -12.06 13.47 4.35
CA ARG A 41 -12.68 13.56 3.02
C ARG A 41 -11.83 12.96 1.89
N GLN A 42 -10.51 12.81 2.10
CA GLN A 42 -9.63 12.29 1.07
C GLN A 42 -9.87 10.79 0.87
N VAL A 43 -9.88 10.37 -0.38
CA VAL A 43 -9.95 8.96 -0.76
C VAL A 43 -8.52 8.43 -0.80
N VAL A 44 -8.30 7.30 -0.15
CA VAL A 44 -6.99 6.64 -0.11
C VAL A 44 -7.11 5.32 -0.86
N SER A 45 -6.15 5.04 -1.73
CA SER A 45 -6.01 3.75 -2.42
C SER A 45 -4.65 3.14 -2.11
N LEU A 46 -4.59 1.82 -1.99
CA LEU A 46 -3.36 1.05 -1.82
C LEU A 46 -2.98 0.35 -3.12
N TRP A 47 -1.67 0.24 -3.34
CA TRP A 47 -1.11 -0.29 -4.58
C TRP A 47 0.08 -1.18 -4.24
N ARG A 48 0.16 -2.34 -4.89
CA ARG A 48 1.33 -3.22 -4.80
C ARG A 48 2.29 -2.94 -5.94
N TYR A 49 3.58 -3.21 -5.76
CA TYR A 49 4.49 -3.29 -6.90
C TYR A 49 4.20 -4.54 -7.72
N LEU A 50 4.35 -4.43 -9.04
CA LEU A 50 4.29 -5.59 -9.94
C LEU A 50 5.46 -6.55 -9.66
N ASP A 51 6.65 -6.00 -9.40
CA ASP A 51 7.82 -6.72 -8.92
C ASP A 51 7.95 -6.56 -7.38
N PRO A 52 7.68 -7.62 -6.59
CA PRO A 52 7.71 -7.54 -5.13
C PRO A 52 9.11 -7.48 -4.52
N LEU A 53 10.18 -7.68 -5.29
CA LEU A 53 11.56 -7.67 -4.79
C LEU A 53 12.32 -6.39 -5.16
N GLY A 54 12.18 -5.94 -6.41
CA GLY A 54 12.91 -4.79 -6.95
C GLY A 54 12.05 -3.57 -7.29
N GLY A 55 10.72 -3.68 -7.19
CA GLY A 55 9.80 -2.64 -7.63
C GLY A 55 9.99 -1.31 -6.92
N ASP A 56 10.30 -1.34 -5.62
CA ASP A 56 10.50 -0.15 -4.80
C ASP A 56 11.83 0.58 -5.03
N ARG A 57 12.74 -0.01 -5.82
CA ARG A 57 14.00 0.60 -6.27
C ARG A 57 13.88 1.29 -7.63
N LYS A 58 12.75 1.11 -8.31
CA LYS A 58 12.49 1.81 -9.58
C LYS A 58 12.20 3.29 -9.33
N LEU A 59 12.63 4.12 -10.28
CA LEU A 59 12.34 5.54 -10.25
C LEU A 59 10.83 5.78 -10.37
N ILE A 60 10.30 6.66 -9.53
CA ILE A 60 8.89 7.07 -9.61
C ILE A 60 8.75 8.11 -10.71
N GLY A 61 7.94 7.81 -11.72
CA GLY A 61 7.69 8.71 -12.84
C GLY A 61 6.87 9.93 -12.42
N LEU A 62 7.27 11.13 -12.85
CA LEU A 62 6.53 12.37 -12.55
C LEU A 62 5.13 12.41 -13.19
N LYS A 63 5.00 11.88 -14.41
CA LYS A 63 3.74 11.89 -15.18
C LYS A 63 2.79 10.77 -14.78
N ASN A 64 3.33 9.61 -14.45
CA ASN A 64 2.57 8.44 -14.01
C ASN A 64 3.30 7.75 -12.84
N PRO A 65 3.06 8.20 -11.60
CA PRO A 65 3.74 7.65 -10.42
C PRO A 65 3.41 6.17 -10.14
N LEU A 66 2.32 5.66 -10.72
CA LEU A 66 1.79 4.32 -10.49
C LEU A 66 2.07 3.35 -11.64
N GLU A 67 2.93 3.71 -12.61
CA GLU A 67 3.20 2.90 -13.81
C GLU A 67 3.68 1.46 -13.51
N ASN A 68 4.37 1.26 -12.39
CA ASN A 68 4.94 -0.03 -11.98
C ASN A 68 4.09 -0.71 -10.88
N ASN A 69 2.85 -0.26 -10.70
CA ASN A 69 1.99 -0.65 -9.60
C ASN A 69 0.64 -1.21 -10.07
N GLU A 70 0.06 -2.06 -9.25
CA GLU A 70 -1.31 -2.56 -9.43
C GLU A 70 -2.16 -2.19 -8.22
N SER A 71 -3.39 -1.73 -8.47
CA SER A 71 -4.34 -1.33 -7.43
C SER A 71 -4.75 -2.53 -6.59
N ILE A 72 -4.83 -2.34 -5.28
CA ILE A 72 -5.31 -3.33 -4.33
C ILE A 72 -6.79 -3.04 -4.04
N PRO A 73 -7.72 -3.97 -4.32
CA PRO A 73 -9.13 -3.78 -3.98
C PRO A 73 -9.36 -3.68 -2.47
N ASP A 74 -10.39 -2.92 -2.09
CA ASP A 74 -10.77 -2.75 -0.68
C ASP A 74 -11.17 -4.07 0.02
N SER A 75 -11.64 -5.04 -0.75
CA SER A 75 -12.02 -6.39 -0.30
C SER A 75 -10.85 -7.35 -0.14
N ALA A 76 -9.65 -7.00 -0.63
CA ALA A 76 -8.48 -7.87 -0.52
C ALA A 76 -8.01 -8.00 0.93
N GLN A 77 -7.42 -9.15 1.25
CA GLN A 77 -6.98 -9.50 2.61
C GLN A 77 -5.47 -9.67 2.68
N PHE A 78 -4.88 -9.20 3.78
CA PHE A 78 -3.47 -9.36 4.08
C PHE A 78 -3.26 -10.64 4.88
N LYS A 79 -2.39 -11.51 4.36
CA LYS A 79 -1.93 -12.72 5.04
C LYS A 79 -0.48 -12.56 5.45
N VAL A 80 -0.20 -12.69 6.73
CA VAL A 80 1.16 -12.58 7.28
C VAL A 80 1.66 -13.96 7.62
N ASP A 81 2.82 -14.31 7.09
CA ASP A 81 3.54 -15.52 7.48
C ASP A 81 4.50 -15.18 8.63
N SER A 82 4.11 -15.55 9.85
CA SER A 82 4.88 -15.28 11.06
C SER A 82 6.23 -16.02 11.11
N GLN A 83 6.43 -17.08 10.33
CA GLN A 83 7.70 -17.81 10.32
C GLN A 83 8.74 -17.09 9.45
N THR A 84 8.30 -16.60 8.28
CA THR A 84 9.20 -15.97 7.30
C THR A 84 9.19 -14.45 7.37
N GLY A 85 8.23 -13.84 8.08
CA GLY A 85 7.99 -12.40 8.10
C GLY A 85 7.43 -11.85 6.79
N LYS A 86 7.06 -12.72 5.83
CA LYS A 86 6.55 -12.30 4.52
C LYS A 86 5.08 -11.93 4.60
N ILE A 87 4.72 -10.93 3.80
CA ILE A 87 3.35 -10.45 3.70
C ILE A 87 2.82 -10.78 2.30
N TYR A 88 1.63 -11.36 2.28
CA TYR A 88 0.91 -11.72 1.07
C TYR A 88 -0.41 -10.98 1.01
N LEU A 89 -0.87 -10.72 -0.22
CA LEU A 89 -2.19 -10.21 -0.52
C LEU A 89 -3.03 -11.32 -1.13
N GLN A 90 -4.19 -11.57 -0.56
CA GLN A 90 -5.19 -12.49 -1.10
C GLN A 90 -6.32 -11.70 -1.76
N ASN A 91 -6.55 -11.95 -3.04
CA ASN A 91 -7.56 -11.27 -3.82
C ASN A 91 -8.21 -12.26 -4.80
N ASN A 92 -9.52 -12.51 -4.66
CA ASN A 92 -10.31 -13.37 -5.54
C ASN A 92 -9.66 -14.74 -5.83
N GLY A 93 -9.10 -15.39 -4.80
CA GLY A 93 -8.43 -16.70 -4.91
C GLY A 93 -6.95 -16.63 -5.32
N ASN A 94 -6.47 -15.51 -5.84
CA ASN A 94 -5.06 -15.29 -6.13
C ASN A 94 -4.30 -14.83 -4.89
N THR A 95 -3.03 -15.25 -4.78
CA THR A 95 -2.13 -14.83 -3.70
C THR A 95 -0.90 -14.16 -4.30
N PHE A 96 -0.60 -12.94 -3.86
CA PHE A 96 0.53 -12.15 -4.34
C PHE A 96 1.48 -11.85 -3.17
N CYS A 97 2.79 -12.02 -3.37
CA CYS A 97 3.78 -11.50 -2.42
C CYS A 97 3.83 -9.97 -2.55
N LEU A 98 3.84 -9.24 -1.42
CA LEU A 98 3.83 -7.77 -1.43
C LEU A 98 5.22 -7.13 -1.30
N GLY A 99 6.22 -7.89 -0.87
CA GLY A 99 7.54 -7.33 -0.56
C GLY A 99 7.53 -6.47 0.71
N GLY A 100 8.54 -5.60 0.85
CA GLY A 100 8.71 -4.72 2.01
C GLY A 100 7.96 -3.39 1.93
N THR A 101 7.50 -3.00 0.74
CA THR A 101 6.97 -1.67 0.46
C THR A 101 5.63 -1.76 -0.28
N ILE A 102 4.62 -1.06 0.24
CA ILE A 102 3.32 -0.86 -0.40
C ILE A 102 3.19 0.62 -0.74
N VAL A 103 2.58 0.93 -1.87
CA VAL A 103 2.32 2.32 -2.27
C VAL A 103 0.93 2.74 -1.78
N TYR A 104 0.82 3.96 -1.28
CA TYR A 104 -0.47 4.59 -1.02
C TYR A 104 -0.58 5.91 -1.78
N ARG A 105 -1.80 6.21 -2.20
CA ARG A 105 -2.16 7.47 -2.86
C ARG A 105 -3.36 8.07 -2.16
N SER A 106 -3.25 9.35 -1.79
CA SER A 106 -4.35 10.14 -1.24
C SER A 106 -4.81 11.14 -2.30
N SER A 107 -6.07 11.03 -2.73
CA SER A 107 -6.71 11.97 -3.66
C SER A 107 -7.78 12.78 -2.93
N SER A 108 -7.84 14.08 -3.23
CA SER A 108 -8.83 15.01 -2.65
C SER A 108 -10.15 15.00 -3.40
#